data_AF-A0A8T4A0Y0-F1
#
_entry.id   AF-A0A8T4A0Y0-F1
#
_cell.length_a   1.000
_cell.length_b   1.000
_cell.length_c   1.000
_cell.angle_alpha   90.00
_cell.angle_beta   90.00
_cell.angle_gamma   90.00
#
_symmetry.space_group_name_H-M   'P 1'
#
loop_
_entity.id
_entity.type
_entity.pdbx_description
1 polymer ?
#
loop_
_entity_poly.entity_id
_entity_poly.type
_entity_poly.pdbx_seq_one_letter_code
_entity_poly.pdbx_strand_id
1 'polypeptide(L)'
;MAEEISLEDYKKVHREIIIESERRGFKIHLTAYLVINAVLIISNLVFTPDKLWFLWPVSGWGIGILSHYIKAVHRIEGDLKKKEAIAERRVKELGR
;
A
#
# COMPACT_ATOMS: atom_id res chain seq x y z
N MET A 1 5.20 31.82 -17.84
CA MET A 1 5.62 32.31 -16.52
C MET A 1 5.28 31.20 -15.55
N ALA A 2 6.25 30.67 -14.81
CA ALA A 2 5.97 29.66 -13.80
C ALA A 2 5.10 30.33 -12.73
N GLU A 3 3.85 29.87 -12.61
CA GLU A 3 2.94 30.29 -11.55
C GLU A 3 3.61 29.91 -10.22
N GLU A 4 3.76 30.86 -9.30
CA GLU A 4 4.31 30.59 -7.97
C GLU A 4 3.35 29.64 -7.25
N ILE A 5 3.69 28.35 -7.24
CA ILE A 5 2.89 27.33 -6.59
C ILE A 5 3.08 27.50 -5.07
N SER A 6 1.98 27.67 -4.32
CA SER A 6 2.07 27.76 -2.87
C SER A 6 2.58 26.43 -2.29
N LEU A 7 3.35 26.50 -1.19
CA LEU A 7 3.86 25.31 -0.50
C LEU A 7 2.72 24.36 -0.08
N GLU A 8 1.56 24.93 0.27
CA GLU A 8 0.40 24.16 0.70
C GLU A 8 -0.23 23.40 -0.47
N ASP A 9 -0.35 24.05 -1.64
CA ASP A 9 -0.84 23.40 -2.87
C ASP A 9 0.10 22.28 -3.31
N TYR A 10 1.42 22.52 -3.26
CA TYR A 10 2.42 21.48 -3.53
C TYR A 10 2.27 20.27 -2.60
N LYS A 11 2.17 20.48 -1.28
CA LYS A 11 2.00 19.40 -0.30
C LYS A 11 0.69 18.64 -0.51
N LYS A 12 -0.40 19.34 -0.82
CA LYS A 12 -1.69 18.73 -1.10
C LYS A 12 -1.61 17.77 -2.30
N VAL A 13 -1.12 18.24 -3.44
CA VAL A 13 -0.96 17.42 -4.65
C VAL A 13 0.00 16.25 -4.40
N HIS A 14 1.11 16.49 -3.72
CA HIS A 14 2.06 15.45 -3.37
C HIS A 14 1.44 14.34 -2.49
N ARG A 15 0.61 14.72 -1.50
CA ARG A 15 -0.14 13.75 -0.68
C ARG A 15 -1.11 12.92 -1.52
N GLU A 16 -1.87 13.58 -2.39
CA GLU A 16 -2.84 12.90 -3.27
C GLU A 16 -2.15 11.85 -4.17
N ILE A 17 -1.04 12.23 -4.81
CA ILE A 17 -0.25 11.33 -5.67
C ILE A 17 0.25 10.11 -4.88
N ILE A 18 0.82 10.31 -3.69
CA ILE A 18 1.32 9.18 -2.89
C ILE A 18 0.18 8.26 -2.45
N ILE A 19 -0.93 8.82 -1.95
CA ILE A 19 -2.09 8.03 -1.53
C ILE A 19 -2.63 7.20 -2.71
N GLU A 20 -2.73 7.79 -3.90
CA GLU A 20 -3.17 7.08 -5.10
C GLU A 20 -2.21 5.96 -5.48
N SER A 21 -0.89 6.22 -5.48
CA SER A 21 0.11 5.20 -5.79
C SER A 21 0.08 4.01 -4.82
N GLU A 22 -0.09 4.25 -3.51
CA GLU A 22 -0.18 3.19 -2.51
C GLU A 22 -1.47 2.39 -2.66
N ARG A 23 -2.59 3.05 -2.96
CA ARG A 23 -3.86 2.36 -3.28
C ARG A 23 -3.74 1.51 -4.54
N ARG A 24 -3.06 2.01 -5.58
CA ARG A 24 -2.80 1.24 -6.81
C ARG A 24 -1.90 0.04 -6.54
N GLY A 25 -0.84 0.22 -5.75
CA GLY A 25 0.04 -0.85 -5.31
C GLY A 25 -0.73 -1.94 -4.57
N PHE A 26 -1.59 -1.57 -3.61
CA PHE A 26 -2.46 -2.51 -2.91
C PHE A 26 -3.38 -3.28 -3.87
N LYS A 27 -4.03 -2.61 -4.83
CA LYS A 27 -4.88 -3.26 -5.83
C LYS A 27 -4.13 -4.33 -6.63
N ILE A 28 -2.91 -4.02 -7.07
CA ILE A 28 -2.08 -4.98 -7.83
C ILE A 28 -1.78 -6.23 -6.99
N HIS A 29 -1.36 -6.05 -5.73
CA HIS A 29 -1.07 -7.17 -4.84
C HIS A 29 -2.33 -7.99 -4.54
N LEU A 30 -3.47 -7.33 -4.32
CA LEU A 30 -4.75 -8.00 -4.10
C LEU A 30 -5.18 -8.81 -5.33
N THR A 31 -5.08 -8.25 -6.53
CA THR A 31 -5.40 -8.97 -7.77
C THR A 31 -4.48 -10.18 -7.96
N ALA A 32 -3.17 -10.01 -7.78
CA ALA A 32 -2.22 -11.12 -7.87
C ALA A 32 -2.54 -12.22 -6.84
N TYR A 33 -2.85 -11.83 -5.60
CA TYR A 33 -3.26 -12.76 -4.56
C TYR A 33 -4.49 -13.57 -4.95
N LEU A 34 -5.55 -12.91 -5.45
CA LEU A 34 -6.79 -13.58 -5.84
C LEU A 34 -6.57 -14.54 -7.02
N VAL A 35 -5.86 -14.09 -8.05
CA VAL A 35 -5.62 -14.89 -9.26
C VAL A 35 -4.76 -16.12 -8.95
N ILE A 36 -3.63 -15.92 -8.26
CA ILE A 36 -2.71 -17.03 -7.95
C ILE A 36 -3.39 -18.01 -6.99
N ASN A 37 -4.05 -17.54 -5.92
CA ASN A 37 -4.71 -18.45 -4.99
C ASN A 37 -5.88 -19.19 -5.62
N ALA A 38 -6.64 -18.57 -6.54
CA ALA A 38 -7.67 -19.29 -7.29
C ALA A 38 -7.08 -20.47 -8.08
N VAL A 39 -5.96 -20.25 -8.78
CA VAL A 39 -5.25 -21.32 -9.51
C VAL A 39 -4.75 -22.41 -8.55
N LEU A 40 -4.16 -22.03 -7.41
CA LEU A 40 -3.67 -23.00 -6.42
C LEU A 40 -4.82 -23.82 -5.79
N ILE A 41 -5.94 -23.18 -5.48
CA ILE A 41 -7.14 -23.86 -4.96
C ILE A 41 -7.64 -24.89 -5.97
N ILE A 42 -7.83 -24.47 -7.24
CA ILE A 42 -8.28 -25.36 -8.31
C ILE A 42 -7.30 -26.53 -8.48
N SER A 43 -6.00 -26.23 -8.56
CA SER A 43 -4.94 -27.24 -8.69
C SER A 43 -4.96 -28.24 -7.52
N ASN A 44 -5.15 -27.76 -6.29
CA ASN A 44 -5.17 -28.65 -5.14
C ASN A 44 -6.39 -29.59 -5.20
N LEU A 45 -7.57 -29.05 -5.47
CA LEU A 45 -8.81 -29.82 -5.49
C LEU A 45 -8.86 -30.83 -6.65
N VAL A 46 -8.19 -30.53 -7.78
CA VAL A 46 -8.15 -31.42 -8.95
C VAL A 46 -7.12 -32.53 -8.77
N PHE A 47 -5.89 -32.21 -8.35
CA PHE A 47 -4.78 -33.17 -8.38
C PHE A 47 -4.53 -33.88 -7.06
N THR A 48 -4.84 -33.23 -5.93
CA THR A 48 -4.51 -33.74 -4.59
C THR A 48 -5.62 -33.43 -3.58
N PRO A 49 -6.89 -33.83 -3.84
CA PRO A 49 -8.04 -33.44 -3.02
C PRO A 49 -7.94 -33.93 -1.56
N ASP A 50 -7.26 -35.05 -1.32
CA ASP A 50 -7.10 -35.63 0.02
C ASP A 50 -6.24 -34.77 0.96
N LYS A 51 -5.51 -33.78 0.44
CA LYS A 51 -4.63 -32.89 1.21
C LYS A 51 -4.87 -31.45 0.81
N LEU A 52 -5.55 -30.67 1.65
CA LEU A 52 -5.87 -29.25 1.39
C LEU A 52 -4.67 -28.32 1.66
N TRP A 53 -3.57 -28.51 0.94
CA TRP A 53 -2.37 -27.69 1.08
C TRP A 53 -2.56 -26.24 0.63
N PHE A 54 -3.58 -25.90 -0.17
CA PHE A 54 -3.86 -24.52 -0.59
C PHE A 54 -4.10 -23.57 0.59
N LEU A 55 -4.48 -24.10 1.76
CA LEU A 55 -4.70 -23.32 2.98
C LEU A 55 -3.43 -22.58 3.43
N TRP A 56 -2.26 -23.17 3.23
CA TRP A 56 -0.97 -22.59 3.61
C TRP A 56 -0.64 -21.30 2.82
N PRO A 57 -0.62 -21.29 1.47
CA PRO A 57 -0.38 -20.05 0.71
C PRO A 57 -1.49 -19.02 0.92
N VAL A 58 -2.76 -19.43 0.99
CA VAL A 58 -3.89 -18.50 1.25
C VAL A 58 -3.68 -17.78 2.58
N SER A 59 -3.36 -18.52 3.64
CA SER A 59 -3.19 -17.97 4.99
C SER A 59 -1.90 -17.14 5.10
N GLY A 60 -0.77 -17.68 4.62
CA GLY A 60 0.53 -17.02 4.71
C GLY A 60 0.57 -15.71 3.93
N TRP A 61 0.10 -15.71 2.68
CA TRP A 61 0.08 -14.50 1.85
C TRP A 61 -1.05 -13.55 2.25
N GLY A 62 -2.15 -14.07 2.80
CA GLY A 62 -3.28 -13.26 3.26
C GLY A 62 -2.87 -12.23 4.33
N ILE A 63 -1.93 -12.59 5.20
CA ILE A 63 -1.35 -11.68 6.19
C ILE A 63 -0.64 -10.49 5.51
N GLY A 64 0.12 -10.76 4.44
CA GLY A 64 0.79 -9.71 3.67
C GLY A 64 -0.21 -8.74 3.03
N ILE A 65 -1.29 -9.26 2.43
CA ILE A 65 -2.37 -8.43 1.88
C ILE A 65 -3.03 -7.57 2.95
N LEU A 66 -3.29 -8.13 4.13
CA LEU A 66 -3.87 -7.36 5.24
C LEU A 66 -2.96 -6.20 5.66
N SER A 67 -1.65 -6.42 5.70
CA SER A 67 -0.67 -5.35 5.98
C SER A 67 -0.73 -4.23 4.93
N HIS A 68 -0.77 -4.57 3.65
CA HIS A 68 -0.92 -3.58 2.57
C HIS A 68 -2.24 -2.81 2.65
N TYR A 69 -3.34 -3.49 2.99
CA TYR A 69 -4.65 -2.87 3.20
C TYR A 69 -4.61 -1.83 4.33
N ILE A 70 -4.07 -2.19 5.49
CA ILE A 70 -3.96 -1.29 6.65
C ILE A 70 -3.13 -0.05 6.27
N LYS A 71 -2.02 -0.24 5.56
CA LYS A 71 -1.17 0.87 5.11
C LYS A 71 -1.93 1.79 4.15
N ALA A 72 -2.50 1.25 3.08
CA ALA A 72 -3.12 2.03 2.01
C ALA A 72 -4.45 2.71 2.41
N VAL A 73 -5.18 2.15 3.38
CA VAL A 73 -6.51 2.65 3.78
C VAL A 73 -6.48 3.46 5.07
N HIS A 74 -5.71 3.04 6.07
CA HIS A 74 -5.83 3.60 7.43
C HIS A 74 -4.63 4.44 7.86
N ARG A 75 -3.42 4.14 7.38
CA ARG A 75 -2.18 4.76 7.91
C ARG A 75 -1.56 5.82 7.00
N ILE A 76 -1.76 5.73 5.69
CA ILE A 76 -1.01 6.53 4.72
C ILE A 76 -1.13 8.04 4.95
N GLU A 77 -2.32 8.56 5.24
CA GLU A 77 -2.51 10.01 5.44
C GLU A 77 -1.82 10.51 6.71
N GLY A 78 -1.94 9.77 7.80
CA GLY A 78 -1.28 10.09 9.07
C GLY A 78 0.24 10.00 8.98
N ASP A 79 0.75 8.99 8.27
CA ASP A 79 2.19 8.82 8.04
C ASP A 79 2.77 9.95 7.18
N LEU A 80 2.03 10.41 6.16
CA LEU A 80 2.42 11.55 5.34
C LEU A 80 2.47 12.84 6.16
N LYS A 81 1.42 13.15 6.94
CA LYS A 81 1.41 14.34 7.82
C LYS A 81 2.56 14.33 8.83
N LYS A 82 2.88 13.16 9.42
CA LYS A 82 4.03 13.01 10.31
C LYS A 82 5.36 13.30 9.59
N LYS A 83 5.54 12.77 8.38
CA LYS A 83 6.75 13.03 7.57
C LYS A 83 6.88 14.51 7.20
N GLU A 84 5.79 15.16 6.82
CA GLU A 84 5.75 16.61 6.53
C GLU A 84 6.17 17.43 7.75
N ALA A 85 5.60 17.13 8.93
CA ALA A 85 5.94 17.82 10.17
C ALA A 85 7.43 17.65 10.57
N ILE A 86 8.01 16.47 10.34
CA ILE A 86 9.44 16.22 10.58
C ILE A 86 10.30 17.02 9.59
N ALA A 87 9.91 17.06 8.31
CA ALA A 87 10.63 17.81 7.29
C ALA A 87 10.65 19.32 7.61
N GLU A 88 9.51 19.89 8.00
CA GLU A 88 9.43 21.30 8.41
C GLU A 88 10.31 21.63 9.61
N ARG A 89 10.34 20.74 10.63
CA ARG A 89 11.24 20.92 11.79
C ARG A 89 12.70 20.94 11.38
N ARG A 90 13.12 19.99 10.52
CA ARG A 90 14.51 19.91 10.03
C ARG A 90 14.92 21.14 9.23
N VAL A 91 14.03 21.65 8.36
CA VAL A 91 14.31 22.88 7.61
C VAL A 91 14.49 24.08 8.55
N LYS A 92 13.68 24.20 9.60
CA LYS A 92 13.82 25.25 10.62
C LYS A 92 15.11 25.13 11.44
N GLU A 93 15.57 23.91 11.69
CA GLU A 93 16.83 23.63 12.40
C GLU A 93 18.06 23.97 11.53
N LEU A 94 18.00 23.70 10.22
CA LEU A 94 19.10 23.99 9.28
C LEU A 94 19.23 25.47 8.91
N GLY A 95 18.15 26.25 9.05
CA GLY A 95 18.15 27.69 8.82
C GLY A 95 18.51 28.54 10.04
N ARG A 96 18.85 27.91 11.17
CA ARG A 96 19.48 28.53 12.35
C ARG A 96 20.97 28.31 12.31
#